data_AF-A0A081ETF8-F1
#
_entry.id   AF-A0A081ETF8-F1
#
_cell.length_a   1.000
_cell.length_b   1.000
_cell.length_c   1.000
_cell.angle_alpha   90.00
_cell.angle_beta   90.00
_cell.angle_gamma   90.00
#
_symmetry.space_group_name_H-M   'P 1'
#
loop_
_entity.id
_entity.type
_entity.pdbx_description
1 polymer ?
#
loop_
_entity_poly.entity_id
_entity_poly.type
_entity_poly.pdbx_seq_one_letter_code
_entity_poly.pdbx_strand_id
1 'polypeptide(L)'
;MQILLVAIVGYGVAYGQPKAITNGGLGLFVTFIPALLERNYDIPLDPWLGVWITTAVLLHTVGSAGFYARVPWWDHLTHALSASLVAGAGYTTLRAVDLHSDEIYIPSRFAFVFILVVVLAFGVVWELFEFGLDILADETGIEMPLAQFGLDDTVADLTYNSVGALLVALFGQAHLTGVAERVREGLYGALDERS
;
A
#
# COMPACT_ATOMS: atom_id res chain seq x y z
N MET A 1 7.41 -13.01 -9.32
CA MET A 1 6.02 -12.57 -9.04
C MET A 1 5.20 -12.43 -10.31
N GLN A 2 5.68 -11.72 -11.35
CA GLN A 2 4.95 -11.57 -12.63
C GLN A 2 4.53 -12.89 -13.29
N ILE A 3 5.40 -13.91 -13.31
CA ILE A 3 5.06 -15.25 -13.82
C ILE A 3 3.85 -15.85 -13.08
N LEU A 4 3.75 -15.65 -11.77
CA LEU A 4 2.63 -16.13 -10.97
C LEU A 4 1.33 -15.38 -11.32
N LEU A 5 1.40 -14.06 -11.51
CA LEU A 5 0.26 -13.26 -11.94
C LEU A 5 -0.23 -13.68 -13.33
N VAL A 6 0.70 -13.90 -14.28
CA VAL A 6 0.37 -14.43 -15.61
C VAL A 6 -0.28 -15.82 -15.49
N ALA A 7 0.21 -16.69 -14.61
CA ALA A 7 -0.39 -17.98 -14.36
C ALA A 7 -1.81 -17.87 -13.77
N ILE A 8 -2.06 -16.92 -12.85
CA ILE A 8 -3.39 -16.67 -12.29
C ILE A 8 -4.35 -16.15 -13.38
N VAL A 9 -3.91 -15.22 -14.22
CA VAL A 9 -4.72 -14.74 -15.36
C VAL A 9 -5.02 -15.89 -16.33
N GLY A 10 -4.00 -16.70 -16.67
CA GLY A 10 -4.17 -17.86 -17.54
C GLY A 10 -5.13 -18.90 -16.97
N TYR A 11 -5.04 -19.17 -15.66
CA TYR A 11 -6.00 -20.00 -14.94
C TYR A 11 -7.41 -19.40 -15.00
N GLY A 12 -7.55 -18.10 -14.76
CA GLY A 12 -8.82 -17.39 -14.85
C GLY A 12 -9.46 -17.52 -16.24
N VAL A 13 -8.68 -17.37 -17.31
CA VAL A 13 -9.17 -17.57 -18.69
C VAL A 13 -9.55 -19.03 -18.94
N ALA A 14 -8.74 -19.98 -18.51
CA ALA A 14 -8.97 -21.41 -18.75
C ALA A 14 -10.21 -21.97 -18.04
N TYR A 15 -10.54 -21.44 -16.86
CA TYR A 15 -11.67 -21.90 -16.03
C TYR A 15 -12.83 -20.91 -15.97
N GLY A 16 -12.78 -19.83 -16.77
CA GLY A 16 -13.85 -18.82 -16.83
C GLY A 16 -14.09 -18.10 -15.51
N GLN A 17 -13.02 -17.70 -14.81
CA GLN A 17 -13.10 -16.98 -13.53
C GLN A 17 -12.81 -15.48 -13.73
N PRO A 18 -13.83 -14.60 -13.78
CA PRO A 18 -13.66 -13.18 -14.11
C PRO A 18 -12.75 -12.45 -13.12
N LYS A 19 -12.94 -12.68 -11.80
CA LYS A 19 -12.15 -12.05 -10.74
C LYS A 19 -10.64 -12.33 -10.86
N ALA A 20 -10.25 -13.55 -11.24
CA ALA A 20 -8.85 -13.91 -11.44
C ALA A 20 -8.25 -13.21 -12.66
N ILE A 21 -9.03 -13.01 -13.73
CA ILE A 21 -8.60 -12.31 -14.95
C ILE A 21 -8.42 -10.82 -14.66
N THR A 22 -9.44 -10.17 -14.09
CA THR A 22 -9.43 -8.73 -13.84
C THR A 22 -8.38 -8.33 -12.81
N ASN A 23 -8.37 -8.96 -11.63
CA ASN A 23 -7.43 -8.61 -10.57
C ASN A 23 -6.01 -9.09 -10.89
N GLY A 24 -5.87 -10.24 -11.55
CA GLY A 24 -4.56 -10.68 -12.04
C GLY A 24 -3.97 -9.78 -13.11
N GLY A 25 -4.81 -9.29 -14.03
CA GLY A 25 -4.40 -8.33 -15.06
C GLY A 25 -4.01 -6.97 -14.47
N LEU A 26 -4.86 -6.42 -13.59
CA LEU A 26 -4.56 -5.18 -12.88
C LEU A 26 -3.28 -5.32 -12.04
N GLY A 27 -3.16 -6.42 -11.30
CA GLY A 27 -2.00 -6.68 -10.47
C GLY A 27 -0.72 -6.79 -11.30
N LEU A 28 -0.77 -7.51 -12.42
CA LEU A 28 0.35 -7.59 -13.35
C LEU A 28 0.76 -6.20 -13.86
N PHE A 29 -0.21 -5.37 -14.25
CA PHE A 29 0.04 -3.99 -14.66
C PHE A 29 0.74 -3.18 -13.55
N VAL A 30 0.25 -3.24 -12.32
CA VAL A 30 0.85 -2.52 -11.18
C VAL A 30 2.31 -2.91 -10.96
N THR A 31 2.69 -4.17 -11.21
CA THR A 31 4.10 -4.59 -11.07
C THR A 31 5.06 -3.88 -12.02
N PHE A 32 4.57 -3.29 -13.10
CA PHE A 32 5.40 -2.52 -14.04
C PHE A 32 5.49 -1.03 -13.69
N ILE A 33 4.65 -0.52 -12.77
CA ILE A 33 4.65 0.90 -12.40
C ILE A 33 6.03 1.39 -11.95
N PRO A 34 6.79 0.67 -11.09
CA PRO A 34 8.11 1.14 -10.68
C PRO A 34 9.07 1.34 -11.86
N ALA A 35 9.12 0.36 -12.77
CA ALA A 35 9.97 0.42 -13.96
C ALA A 35 9.53 1.51 -14.94
N LEU A 36 8.22 1.78 -15.05
CA LEU A 36 7.69 2.86 -15.88
C LEU A 36 8.03 4.24 -15.32
N LEU A 37 7.99 4.41 -13.99
CA LEU A 37 8.37 5.66 -13.32
C LEU A 37 9.85 5.96 -13.51
N GLU A 38 10.71 4.97 -13.30
CA GLU A 38 12.15 5.10 -13.52
C GLU A 38 12.45 5.43 -15.00
N ARG A 39 11.86 4.67 -15.94
CA ARG A 39 12.12 4.87 -17.37
C ARG A 39 11.62 6.20 -17.92
N ASN A 40 10.42 6.64 -17.52
CA ASN A 40 9.75 7.78 -18.16
C ASN A 40 9.98 9.11 -17.41
N TYR A 41 10.28 9.05 -16.11
CA TYR A 41 10.39 10.23 -15.25
C TYR A 41 11.72 10.31 -14.49
N ASP A 42 12.63 9.35 -14.68
CA ASP A 42 13.95 9.29 -14.02
C ASP A 42 13.84 9.36 -12.49
N ILE A 43 12.77 8.75 -11.95
CA ILE A 43 12.52 8.63 -10.51
C ILE A 43 13.11 7.29 -10.06
N PRO A 44 14.30 7.26 -9.43
CA PRO A 44 14.88 6.02 -8.92
C PRO A 44 14.04 5.53 -7.76
N LEU A 45 13.46 4.34 -7.89
CA LEU A 45 12.72 3.68 -6.82
C LEU A 45 13.61 2.66 -6.13
N ASP A 46 13.59 2.65 -4.80
CA ASP A 46 14.29 1.64 -4.02
C ASP A 46 13.78 0.25 -4.44
N PRO A 47 14.68 -0.69 -4.83
CA PRO A 47 14.29 -2.06 -5.18
C PRO A 47 13.42 -2.74 -4.11
N TRP A 48 13.62 -2.41 -2.83
CA TRP A 48 12.81 -2.94 -1.74
C TRP A 48 11.36 -2.44 -1.80
N LEU A 49 11.13 -1.19 -2.17
CA LEU A 49 9.78 -0.65 -2.39
C LEU A 49 9.09 -1.35 -3.55
N GLY A 50 9.83 -1.66 -4.62
CA GLY A 50 9.33 -2.47 -5.73
C GLY A 50 8.89 -3.88 -5.27
N VAL A 51 9.70 -4.56 -4.47
CA VAL A 51 9.35 -5.87 -3.88
C VAL A 51 8.12 -5.75 -2.98
N TRP A 52 8.02 -4.70 -2.18
CA TRP A 52 6.89 -4.48 -1.28
C TRP A 52 5.58 -4.28 -2.03
N ILE A 53 5.56 -3.39 -3.03
CA ILE A 53 4.40 -3.14 -3.89
C ILE A 53 3.98 -4.42 -4.61
N THR A 54 4.94 -5.10 -5.25
CA THR A 54 4.65 -6.31 -6.03
C THR A 54 4.18 -7.48 -5.16
N THR A 55 4.66 -7.58 -3.92
CA THR A 55 4.19 -8.58 -2.94
C THR A 55 2.75 -8.31 -2.52
N ALA A 56 2.41 -7.06 -2.18
CA ALA A 56 1.05 -6.71 -1.78
C ALA A 56 0.03 -7.04 -2.88
N VAL A 57 0.35 -6.63 -4.10
CA VAL A 57 -0.47 -6.89 -5.28
C VAL A 57 -0.63 -8.38 -5.57
N LEU A 58 0.46 -9.15 -5.47
CA LEU A 58 0.40 -10.59 -5.66
C LEU A 58 -0.50 -11.25 -4.62
N LEU A 59 -0.36 -10.91 -3.34
CA LEU A 59 -1.16 -11.51 -2.28
C LEU A 59 -2.64 -11.16 -2.40
N HIS A 60 -2.96 -9.91 -2.76
CA HIS A 60 -4.33 -9.48 -3.03
C HIS A 60 -4.93 -10.24 -4.22
N THR A 61 -4.15 -10.40 -5.31
CA THR A 61 -4.57 -11.18 -6.49
C THR A 61 -4.85 -12.65 -6.14
N VAL A 62 -3.98 -13.28 -5.33
CA VAL A 62 -4.19 -14.65 -4.85
C VAL A 62 -5.43 -14.73 -3.95
N GLY A 63 -5.66 -13.70 -3.12
CA GLY A 63 -6.88 -13.50 -2.35
C GLY A 63 -8.11 -13.59 -3.23
N SER A 64 -8.18 -12.75 -4.26
CA SER A 64 -9.32 -12.70 -5.19
C SER A 64 -9.49 -13.96 -6.04
N ALA A 65 -8.41 -14.70 -6.32
CA ALA A 65 -8.47 -16.01 -6.96
C ALA A 65 -9.05 -17.12 -6.04
N GLY A 66 -9.44 -16.75 -4.81
CA GLY A 66 -10.28 -17.53 -3.92
C GLY A 66 -9.65 -17.85 -2.56
N PHE A 67 -8.53 -17.23 -2.19
CA PHE A 67 -7.99 -17.35 -0.84
C PHE A 67 -8.84 -16.58 0.18
N TYR A 68 -9.49 -15.48 -0.20
CA TYR A 68 -10.41 -14.75 0.68
C TYR A 68 -11.53 -15.65 1.22
N ALA A 69 -12.07 -16.54 0.37
CA ALA A 69 -13.11 -17.48 0.78
C ALA A 69 -12.61 -18.72 1.56
N ARG A 70 -11.29 -19.00 1.55
CA ARG A 70 -10.73 -20.27 2.08
C ARG A 70 -9.80 -20.12 3.27
N VAL A 71 -9.17 -18.96 3.43
CA VAL A 71 -8.14 -18.71 4.42
C VAL A 71 -8.57 -17.50 5.26
N PRO A 72 -9.12 -17.71 6.47
CA PRO A 72 -9.80 -16.64 7.22
C PRO A 72 -8.96 -15.41 7.55
N TRP A 73 -7.64 -15.55 7.68
CA TRP A 73 -6.73 -14.45 8.01
C TRP A 73 -6.12 -13.78 6.77
N TRP A 74 -6.36 -14.32 5.58
CA TRP A 74 -5.72 -13.85 4.36
C TRP A 74 -6.12 -12.42 4.04
N ASP A 75 -7.39 -12.13 4.22
CA ASP A 75 -7.95 -10.82 3.97
C ASP A 75 -7.28 -9.75 4.85
N HIS A 76 -7.25 -10.01 6.15
CA HIS A 76 -6.54 -9.22 7.15
C HIS A 76 -5.07 -8.94 6.82
N LEU A 77 -4.34 -9.94 6.32
CA LEU A 77 -2.96 -9.76 5.88
C LEU A 77 -2.90 -8.78 4.70
N THR A 78 -3.78 -8.95 3.71
CA THR A 78 -3.77 -8.08 2.53
C THR A 78 -4.17 -6.65 2.86
N HIS A 79 -5.11 -6.45 3.80
CA HIS A 79 -5.48 -5.12 4.30
C HIS A 79 -4.32 -4.46 5.05
N ALA A 80 -3.71 -5.15 6.02
CA ALA A 80 -2.56 -4.60 6.73
C ALA A 80 -1.39 -4.26 5.78
N LEU A 81 -1.13 -5.10 4.79
CA LEU A 81 -0.05 -4.88 3.83
C LEU A 81 -0.36 -3.74 2.86
N SER A 82 -1.57 -3.65 2.31
CA SER A 82 -2.00 -2.53 1.47
C SER A 82 -2.00 -1.21 2.24
N ALA A 83 -2.51 -1.21 3.47
CA ALA A 83 -2.48 -0.05 4.36
C ALA A 83 -1.06 0.42 4.65
N SER A 84 -0.11 -0.51 4.79
CA SER A 84 1.31 -0.18 4.99
C SER A 84 1.92 0.52 3.76
N LEU A 85 1.50 0.18 2.53
CA LEU A 85 1.91 0.90 1.33
C LEU A 85 1.33 2.32 1.27
N VAL A 86 0.05 2.48 1.61
CA VAL A 86 -0.60 3.80 1.70
C VAL A 86 0.10 4.66 2.76
N ALA A 87 0.44 4.06 3.91
CA ALA A 87 1.19 4.72 4.96
C ALA A 87 2.58 5.18 4.48
N GLY A 88 3.28 4.32 3.75
CA GLY A 88 4.58 4.63 3.15
C GLY A 88 4.48 5.78 2.14
N ALA A 89 3.47 5.78 1.28
CA ALA A 89 3.22 6.86 0.33
C ALA A 89 2.91 8.19 1.04
N GLY A 90 2.08 8.16 2.09
CA GLY A 90 1.80 9.33 2.92
C GLY A 90 3.05 9.87 3.61
N TYR A 91 3.88 8.98 4.18
CA TYR A 91 5.16 9.34 4.79
C TYR A 91 6.10 10.01 3.78
N THR A 92 6.30 9.39 2.62
CA THR A 92 7.17 9.91 1.56
C THR A 92 6.70 11.28 1.08
N THR A 93 5.40 11.47 0.94
CA THR A 93 4.81 12.77 0.55
C THR A 93 5.11 13.85 1.58
N LEU A 94 4.86 13.58 2.87
CA LEU A 94 5.20 14.52 3.94
C LEU A 94 6.69 14.85 3.96
N ARG A 95 7.55 13.82 3.84
CA ARG A 95 9.00 14.01 3.88
C ARG A 95 9.50 14.79 2.68
N ALA A 96 8.90 14.61 1.50
CA ALA A 96 9.21 15.42 0.33
C ALA A 96 8.89 16.89 0.58
N VAL A 97 7.73 17.21 1.17
CA VAL A 97 7.36 18.60 1.52
C VAL A 97 8.34 19.19 2.54
N ASP A 98 8.62 18.48 3.63
CA ASP A 98 9.53 18.90 4.70
C ASP A 98 10.98 19.11 4.21
N LEU A 99 11.43 18.35 3.21
CA LEU A 99 12.78 18.47 2.65
C LEU A 99 12.93 19.54 1.56
N HIS A 100 11.86 19.88 0.85
CA HIS A 100 11.91 20.79 -0.31
C HIS A 100 11.31 22.17 -0.02
N SER A 101 10.93 22.43 1.24
CA SER A 101 10.37 23.71 1.66
C SER A 101 11.02 24.19 2.95
N ASP A 102 11.91 25.17 2.84
CA ASP A 102 12.62 25.76 3.99
C ASP A 102 11.67 26.43 5.01
N GLU A 103 10.45 26.79 4.58
CA GLU A 103 9.42 27.40 5.42
C GLU A 103 8.57 26.37 6.20
N ILE A 104 8.63 25.09 5.84
CA ILE A 104 7.74 24.05 6.37
C ILE A 104 8.57 23.03 7.15
N TYR A 105 8.39 23.02 8.48
CA TYR A 105 8.90 21.97 9.34
C TYR A 105 7.77 21.07 9.82
N ILE A 106 7.90 19.77 9.61
CA ILE A 106 6.90 18.78 10.00
C ILE A 106 7.39 18.00 11.22
N PRO A 107 6.85 18.26 12.43
CA PRO A 107 7.24 17.52 13.62
C PRO A 107 6.91 16.03 13.50
N SER A 108 7.79 15.18 14.01
CA SER A 108 7.64 13.71 13.88
C SER A 108 6.33 13.19 14.48
N ARG A 109 5.85 13.80 15.58
CA ARG A 109 4.54 13.50 16.17
C ARG A 109 3.37 13.85 15.26
N PHE A 110 3.47 14.96 14.52
CA PHE A 110 2.45 15.34 13.55
C PHE A 110 2.43 14.35 12.38
N ALA A 111 3.61 14.01 11.83
CA ALA A 111 3.72 13.03 10.76
C ALA A 111 3.12 11.67 11.15
N PHE A 112 3.37 11.21 12.38
CA PHE A 112 2.77 9.99 12.92
C PHE A 112 1.24 10.01 12.87
N VAL A 113 0.61 11.06 13.43
CA VAL A 113 -0.86 11.18 13.45
C VAL A 113 -1.42 11.36 12.04
N PHE A 114 -0.76 12.16 11.20
CA PHE A 114 -1.15 12.37 9.81
C PHE A 114 -1.21 11.05 9.05
N ILE A 115 -0.19 10.20 9.17
CA ILE A 115 -0.14 8.90 8.49
C ILE A 115 -1.31 8.02 8.94
N LEU A 116 -1.59 7.95 10.25
CA LEU A 116 -2.74 7.19 10.75
C LEU A 116 -4.05 7.70 10.15
N VAL A 117 -4.26 9.03 10.13
CA VAL A 117 -5.49 9.63 9.60
C VAL A 117 -5.62 9.37 8.09
N VAL A 118 -4.56 9.53 7.31
CA VAL A 118 -4.57 9.29 5.86
C VAL A 118 -4.91 7.84 5.55
N VAL A 119 -4.29 6.89 6.25
CA VAL A 119 -4.53 5.46 6.01
C VAL A 119 -5.96 5.07 6.42
N LEU A 120 -6.45 5.58 7.55
CA LEU A 120 -7.82 5.33 7.97
C LEU A 120 -8.84 5.95 7.01
N ALA A 121 -8.61 7.18 6.56
CA ALA A 121 -9.46 7.84 5.58
C ALA A 121 -9.46 7.07 4.25
N PHE A 122 -8.30 6.61 3.79
CA PHE A 122 -8.20 5.76 2.60
C PHE A 122 -8.94 4.43 2.79
N GLY A 123 -8.81 3.80 3.97
CA GLY A 123 -9.55 2.60 4.31
C GLY A 123 -11.06 2.80 4.21
N VAL A 124 -11.60 3.88 4.78
CA VAL A 124 -13.03 4.21 4.65
C VAL A 124 -13.44 4.40 3.19
N VAL A 125 -12.63 5.10 2.38
CA VAL A 125 -12.91 5.27 0.95
C VAL A 125 -12.89 3.93 0.21
N TRP A 126 -12.00 3.01 0.59
CA TRP A 126 -11.92 1.67 0.03
C TRP A 126 -13.17 0.85 0.31
N GLU A 127 -13.62 0.81 1.57
CA GLU A 127 -14.85 0.10 1.96
C GLU A 127 -16.09 0.65 1.22
N LEU A 128 -16.18 1.97 1.07
CA LEU A 128 -17.26 2.60 0.31
C LEU A 128 -17.20 2.27 -1.19
N PHE A 129 -16.00 2.09 -1.74
CA PHE A 129 -15.81 1.67 -3.11
C PHE A 129 -16.27 0.23 -3.33
N GLU A 130 -15.92 -0.69 -2.42
CA GLU A 130 -16.38 -2.09 -2.48
C GLU A 130 -17.90 -2.20 -2.33
N PHE A 131 -18.47 -1.49 -1.37
CA PHE A 131 -19.92 -1.39 -1.21
C PHE A 131 -20.61 -0.84 -2.48
N GLY A 132 -20.01 0.18 -3.11
CA GLY A 132 -20.51 0.73 -4.37
C GLY A 132 -20.45 -0.26 -5.53
N LEU A 133 -19.41 -1.10 -5.58
CA LEU A 133 -19.30 -2.19 -6.56
C LEU A 133 -20.38 -3.26 -6.33
N ASP A 134 -20.68 -3.62 -5.08
CA ASP A 134 -21.75 -4.57 -4.79
C ASP A 134 -23.12 -4.08 -5.24
N ILE A 135 -23.43 -2.79 -5.01
CA ILE A 135 -24.66 -2.18 -5.55
C ILE A 135 -24.70 -2.30 -7.07
N LEU A 136 -23.59 -1.98 -7.75
CA LEU A 136 -23.53 -2.07 -9.20
C LEU A 136 -23.67 -3.52 -9.70
N ALA A 137 -23.10 -4.49 -8.98
CA ALA A 137 -23.23 -5.90 -9.28
C ALA A 137 -24.69 -6.36 -9.17
N ASP A 138 -25.38 -5.94 -8.11
CA ASP A 138 -26.79 -6.27 -7.87
C ASP A 138 -27.72 -5.65 -8.93
N GLU A 139 -27.45 -4.42 -9.36
CA GLU A 139 -28.26 -3.74 -10.39
C GLU A 139 -28.03 -4.29 -11.80
N THR A 140 -26.78 -4.64 -12.13
CA THR A 140 -26.39 -5.02 -13.51
C THR A 140 -26.30 -6.53 -13.73
N GLY A 141 -26.22 -7.32 -12.66
CA GLY A 141 -25.92 -8.75 -12.71
C GLY A 141 -24.48 -9.08 -13.13
N ILE A 142 -23.60 -8.08 -13.23
CA ILE A 142 -22.19 -8.27 -13.61
C ILE A 142 -21.37 -8.55 -12.35
N GLU A 143 -20.59 -9.63 -12.36
CA GLU A 143 -19.65 -9.89 -11.26
C GLU A 143 -18.56 -8.82 -11.20
N MET A 144 -18.51 -8.11 -10.07
CA MET A 144 -17.49 -7.10 -9.83
C MET A 144 -16.17 -7.70 -9.35
N PRO A 145 -15.02 -7.06 -9.67
CA PRO A 145 -13.69 -7.56 -9.32
C PRO A 145 -13.44 -7.62 -7.81
N LEU A 146 -14.10 -6.75 -7.05
CA LEU A 146 -14.02 -6.62 -5.60
C LEU A 146 -15.45 -6.60 -5.05
N ALA A 147 -15.60 -6.99 -3.78
CA ALA A 147 -16.89 -7.11 -3.12
C ALA A 147 -16.69 -6.97 -1.62
N GLN A 148 -17.66 -6.37 -0.93
CA GLN A 148 -17.72 -6.29 0.51
C GLN A 148 -18.27 -7.60 1.07
N PHE A 149 -17.68 -8.15 2.14
CA PHE A 149 -18.19 -9.37 2.79
C PHE A 149 -18.99 -9.09 4.08
N GLY A 150 -19.59 -7.91 4.17
CA GLY A 150 -20.50 -7.51 5.25
C GLY A 150 -19.83 -6.63 6.33
N LEU A 151 -20.61 -6.27 7.35
CA LEU A 151 -20.16 -5.29 8.36
C LEU A 151 -19.00 -5.77 9.23
N ASP A 152 -19.00 -7.05 9.60
CA ASP A 152 -17.93 -7.62 10.43
C ASP A 152 -16.59 -7.61 9.71
N ASP A 153 -16.61 -7.84 8.38
CA ASP A 153 -15.47 -7.77 7.47
C ASP A 153 -14.93 -6.35 7.41
N THR A 154 -15.78 -5.38 7.06
CA THR A 154 -15.43 -3.94 7.05
C THR A 154 -14.80 -3.46 8.36
N VAL A 155 -15.31 -3.90 9.51
CA VAL A 155 -14.72 -3.52 10.81
C VAL A 155 -13.35 -4.18 11.03
N ALA A 156 -13.20 -5.45 10.63
CA ALA A 156 -11.91 -6.12 10.66
C ALA A 156 -10.90 -5.42 9.74
N ASP A 157 -11.33 -5.02 8.55
CA ASP A 157 -10.50 -4.38 7.54
C ASP A 157 -9.97 -3.04 7.99
N LEU A 158 -10.84 -2.18 8.55
CA LEU A 158 -10.41 -0.94 9.19
C LEU A 158 -9.46 -1.20 10.38
N THR A 159 -9.64 -2.30 11.11
CA THR A 159 -8.74 -2.69 12.20
C THR A 159 -7.36 -3.08 11.68
N TYR A 160 -7.28 -3.93 10.65
CA TYR A 160 -6.00 -4.34 10.08
C TYR A 160 -5.33 -3.23 9.28
N ASN A 161 -6.11 -2.34 8.66
CA ASN A 161 -5.61 -1.09 8.10
C ASN A 161 -4.92 -0.23 9.18
N SER A 162 -5.52 -0.14 10.37
CA SER A 162 -4.90 0.54 11.52
C SER A 162 -3.58 -0.11 11.93
N VAL A 163 -3.52 -1.45 11.96
CA VAL A 163 -2.28 -2.18 12.29
C VAL A 163 -1.18 -1.88 11.27
N GLY A 164 -1.50 -1.96 9.97
CA GLY A 164 -0.57 -1.62 8.90
C GLY A 164 -0.05 -0.18 9.00
N ALA A 165 -0.96 0.77 9.27
CA ALA A 165 -0.63 2.17 9.49
C ALA A 165 0.31 2.36 10.69
N LEU A 166 0.02 1.71 11.82
CA LEU A 166 0.82 1.78 13.04
C LEU A 166 2.22 1.22 12.84
N LEU A 167 2.35 0.07 12.16
CA LEU A 167 3.66 -0.54 11.89
C LEU A 167 4.56 0.42 11.09
N VAL A 168 4.02 1.03 10.04
CA VAL A 168 4.79 1.97 9.21
C VAL A 168 5.02 3.29 9.91
N ALA A 169 4.03 3.83 10.62
CA ALA A 169 4.20 5.07 11.36
C ALA A 169 5.26 4.92 12.46
N LEU A 170 5.28 3.81 13.19
CA LEU A 170 6.33 3.50 14.17
C LEU A 170 7.69 3.27 13.53
N PHE A 171 7.75 2.51 12.44
CA PHE A 171 8.99 2.25 11.71
C PHE A 171 9.60 3.53 11.13
N GLY A 172 8.78 4.38 10.52
CA GLY A 172 9.18 5.68 9.96
C GLY A 172 9.74 6.62 11.03
N GLN A 173 9.19 6.59 12.25
CA GLN A 173 9.75 7.33 13.39
C GLN A 173 11.06 6.73 13.89
N ALA A 174 11.17 5.41 14.01
CA ALA A 174 12.33 4.76 14.61
C ALA A 174 13.57 4.76 13.70
N HIS A 175 13.42 4.55 12.40
CA HIS A 175 14.57 4.40 11.49
C HIS A 175 15.06 5.72 10.90
N LEU A 176 14.18 6.70 10.66
CA LEU A 176 14.57 7.91 9.92
C LEU A 176 14.95 9.08 10.83
N THR A 177 14.35 9.21 12.01
CA THR A 177 14.77 10.25 12.99
C THR A 177 16.19 9.96 13.48
N GLY A 178 16.49 8.71 13.84
CA GLY A 178 17.81 8.33 14.33
C GLY A 178 18.91 8.34 13.26
N VAL A 179 18.59 8.02 11.99
CA VAL A 179 19.58 8.10 10.90
C VAL A 179 19.81 9.55 10.47
N ALA A 180 18.76 10.36 10.36
CA ALA A 180 18.90 11.77 10.01
C ALA A 180 19.66 12.55 11.09
N GLU A 181 19.44 12.27 12.38
CA GLU A 181 20.20 12.87 13.46
C GLU A 181 21.67 12.46 13.44
N ARG A 182 21.98 11.17 13.23
CA ARG A 182 23.37 10.69 13.10
C ARG A 182 24.10 11.25 11.89
N VAL A 183 23.41 11.41 10.76
CA VAL A 183 24.00 12.03 9.55
C VAL A 183 24.21 13.53 9.77
N ARG A 184 23.27 14.22 10.42
CA ARG A 184 23.41 15.63 10.78
C ARG A 184 24.57 15.84 11.75
N GLU A 185 24.68 15.05 12.81
CA GLU A 185 25.81 15.10 13.75
C GLU A 185 27.13 14.78 13.06
N GLY A 186 27.16 13.78 12.16
CA GLY A 186 28.37 13.44 11.41
C GLY A 186 28.81 14.54 10.43
N LEU A 187 27.88 15.26 9.81
CA LEU A 187 28.19 16.33 8.85
C LEU A 187 28.49 17.67 9.53
N TYR A 188 27.72 18.05 10.56
CA TYR A 188 27.88 19.34 11.24
C TYR A 188 28.81 19.29 12.46
N GLY A 189 28.87 18.17 13.19
CA GLY A 189 29.84 17.99 14.27
C GLY A 189 31.29 17.98 13.78
N ALA A 190 31.53 17.48 12.55
CA ALA A 190 32.86 17.51 11.92
C ALA A 190 33.29 18.91 11.44
N LEU A 191 32.35 19.85 11.32
CA LEU A 191 32.62 21.24 10.94
C LEU A 191 32.96 22.10 12.17
N ASP A 192 32.32 21.86 13.32
CA ASP A 192 32.61 22.57 14.58
C ASP A 192 33.98 22.18 15.19
N GLU A 193 34.48 20.96 14.96
CA GLU A 193 35.83 20.57 15.41
C GLU A 193 36.97 21.18 14.57
N ARG A 194 36.65 21.85 13.45
CA ARG A 194 37.64 22.43 12.53
C ARG A 194 37.74 23.97 12.58
N SER A 195 36.99 24.64 13.45
CA SER A 195 37.05 26.08 13.71
C SER A 195 37.73 26.40 15.05
#